data_AF-A0A850GDU6-F1
#
_entry.id   AF-A0A850GDU6-F1
#
_cell.length_a   1.000
_cell.length_b   1.000
_cell.length_c   1.000
_cell.angle_alpha   90.00
_cell.angle_beta   90.00
_cell.angle_gamma   90.00
#
_symmetry.space_group_name_H-M   'P 1'
#
loop_
_entity.id
_entity.type
_entity.pdbx_description
1 polymer ?
#
loop_
_entity_poly.entity_id
_entity_poly.type
_entity_poly.pdbx_seq_one_letter_code
_entity_poly.pdbx_strand_id
1 'polypeptide(L)'
;MTSSMTQFHATPGENTEFAHHIASNQAVHSTILTYPFHAEEVSADDIESKMSGSAKTVVFTLSPPVLEVKSGGQFFDANPGSLVLEVGRLHERQLEESSLGTTQVVPLWRGFISYLKRRTVAGAIGRNEQTGASASYRSHRLSPGAIDFSKKGIVLRQFIGSPIYFGPVSDEAS
;
A
#
# COMPACT_ATOMS: atom_id res chain seq x y z
N MET A 1 5.54 -14.46 -17.07
CA MET A 1 5.13 -13.07 -16.74
C MET A 1 5.80 -12.69 -15.43
N THR A 2 6.30 -11.46 -15.29
CA THR A 2 6.97 -11.02 -14.07
C THR A 2 5.96 -10.35 -13.14
N SER A 3 5.87 -10.80 -11.90
CA SER A 3 5.11 -10.14 -10.84
C SER A 3 5.97 -9.11 -10.10
N SER A 4 5.34 -8.18 -9.39
CA SER A 4 6.04 -7.27 -8.49
C SER A 4 5.20 -7.01 -7.26
N MET A 5 5.86 -6.90 -6.11
CA MET A 5 5.26 -6.50 -4.84
C MET A 5 6.23 -5.56 -4.13
N THR A 6 5.71 -4.47 -3.57
CA THR A 6 6.45 -3.52 -2.74
C THR A 6 5.65 -3.30 -1.45
N GLN A 7 6.24 -3.67 -0.31
CA GLN A 7 5.70 -3.41 1.02
C GLN A 7 6.30 -2.12 1.57
N PHE A 8 5.46 -1.30 2.20
CA PHE A 8 5.89 -0.01 2.71
C PHE A 8 4.99 0.51 3.84
N HIS A 9 5.47 1.45 4.64
CA HIS A 9 4.60 2.24 5.52
C HIS A 9 4.44 3.66 4.97
N ALA A 10 3.20 4.09 4.88
CA ALA A 10 2.81 5.44 4.46
C ALA A 10 1.64 5.93 5.29
N THR A 11 1.61 7.24 5.54
CA THR A 11 0.46 7.86 6.20
C THR A 11 -0.78 7.75 5.31
N PRO A 12 -2.00 7.86 5.89
CA PRO A 12 -3.22 7.88 5.09
C PRO A 12 -3.19 8.94 3.97
N GLY A 13 -2.64 10.13 4.25
CA GLY A 13 -2.50 11.20 3.27
C GLY A 13 -1.57 10.82 2.11
N GLU A 14 -0.40 10.25 2.39
CA GLU A 14 0.55 9.82 1.34
C GLU A 14 0.00 8.66 0.50
N ASN A 15 -0.72 7.71 1.11
CA ASN A 15 -1.40 6.65 0.37
C ASN A 15 -2.50 7.21 -0.55
N THR A 16 -3.26 8.20 -0.06
CA THR A 16 -4.30 8.88 -0.84
C THR A 16 -3.70 9.68 -2.00
N GLU A 17 -2.65 10.46 -1.75
CA GLU A 17 -1.92 11.20 -2.79
C GLU A 17 -1.40 10.24 -3.88
N PHE A 18 -0.85 9.09 -3.46
CA PHE A 18 -0.32 8.10 -4.39
C PHE A 18 -1.43 7.42 -5.20
N ALA A 19 -2.54 7.03 -4.58
CA ALA A 19 -3.70 6.47 -5.27
C ALA A 19 -4.28 7.47 -6.27
N HIS A 20 -4.46 8.73 -5.87
CA HIS A 20 -4.92 9.81 -6.73
C HIS A 20 -3.98 10.02 -7.93
N HIS A 21 -2.66 9.98 -7.71
CA HIS A 21 -1.66 10.08 -8.79
C HIS A 21 -1.84 8.98 -9.85
N ILE A 22 -2.11 7.74 -9.42
CA ILE A 22 -2.37 6.63 -10.35
C ILE A 22 -3.69 6.84 -11.09
N ALA A 23 -4.77 7.14 -10.35
CA ALA A 23 -6.12 7.30 -10.87
C ALA A 23 -6.26 8.51 -11.82
N SER A 24 -5.43 9.53 -11.68
CA SER A 24 -5.40 10.70 -12.57
C SER A 24 -4.89 10.38 -13.99
N ASN A 25 -4.34 9.19 -14.21
CA ASN A 25 -3.93 8.76 -15.53
C ASN A 25 -5.14 8.29 -16.35
N GLN A 26 -5.40 8.93 -17.50
CA GLN A 26 -6.56 8.63 -18.34
C GLN A 26 -6.63 7.19 -18.88
N ALA A 27 -5.53 6.44 -18.86
CA ALA A 27 -5.49 5.03 -19.27
C ALA A 27 -5.79 4.05 -18.11
N VAL A 28 -6.11 4.55 -16.92
CA VAL A 28 -6.32 3.76 -15.71
C VAL A 28 -7.75 3.90 -15.23
N HIS A 29 -8.41 2.76 -15.00
CA HIS A 29 -9.65 2.66 -14.25
C HIS A 29 -9.32 2.31 -12.80
N SER A 30 -10.07 2.86 -11.85
CA SER A 30 -9.87 2.63 -10.42
C SER A 30 -11.09 1.98 -9.81
N THR A 31 -10.90 0.96 -8.98
CA THR A 31 -11.97 0.27 -8.26
C THR A 31 -11.63 0.21 -6.78
N ILE A 32 -12.57 0.57 -5.92
CA ILE A 32 -12.46 0.40 -4.47
C ILE A 32 -13.08 -0.93 -4.09
N LEU A 33 -12.35 -1.71 -3.28
CA LEU A 33 -12.87 -2.93 -2.66
C LEU A 33 -13.08 -2.72 -1.16
N THR A 34 -14.26 -3.11 -0.66
CA THR A 34 -14.62 -3.04 0.78
C THR A 34 -14.98 -4.41 1.35
N TYR A 35 -15.15 -4.47 2.68
CA TYR A 35 -15.67 -5.63 3.39
C TYR A 35 -16.96 -5.27 4.18
N PRO A 36 -18.06 -6.05 4.09
CA PRO A 36 -18.30 -7.19 3.18
C PRO A 36 -18.04 -6.87 1.71
N PHE A 37 -17.74 -7.89 0.91
CA PHE A 37 -17.24 -7.70 -0.46
C PHE A 37 -18.19 -6.82 -1.28
N HIS A 38 -17.65 -5.70 -1.75
CA HIS A 38 -18.27 -4.80 -2.70
C HIS A 38 -17.15 -4.19 -3.54
N ALA A 39 -17.40 -4.03 -4.83
CA ALA A 39 -16.48 -3.44 -5.80
C ALA A 39 -17.19 -2.28 -6.49
N GLU A 40 -16.58 -1.10 -6.43
CA GLU A 40 -17.13 0.13 -6.98
C GLU A 40 -16.06 0.80 -7.85
N GLU A 41 -16.36 1.08 -9.12
CA GLU A 41 -15.50 1.93 -9.94
C GLU A 41 -15.58 3.38 -9.44
N VAL A 42 -14.43 4.04 -9.33
CA VAL A 42 -14.32 5.39 -8.78
C VAL A 42 -13.50 6.27 -9.71
N SER A 43 -13.88 7.55 -9.78
CA SER A 43 -13.09 8.55 -10.48
C SER A 43 -11.86 8.95 -9.65
N ALA A 44 -10.89 9.63 -10.28
CA ALA A 44 -9.74 10.18 -9.57
C ALA A 44 -10.17 11.17 -8.47
N ASP A 45 -11.16 12.01 -8.74
CA ASP A 45 -11.68 13.03 -7.82
C ASP A 45 -12.35 12.40 -6.59
N ASP A 46 -12.89 11.19 -6.72
CA ASP A 46 -13.56 10.49 -5.62
C ASP A 46 -12.59 9.74 -4.69
N ILE A 47 -11.33 9.52 -5.11
CA ILE A 47 -10.36 8.67 -4.38
C ILE A 47 -10.22 9.09 -2.92
N GLU A 48 -10.01 10.38 -2.65
CA GLU A 48 -9.82 10.89 -1.29
C GLU A 48 -11.03 10.60 -0.40
N SER A 49 -12.23 10.93 -0.90
CA SER A 49 -13.47 10.69 -0.16
C SER A 49 -13.68 9.20 0.14
N LYS A 50 -13.40 8.32 -0.83
CA LYS A 50 -13.59 6.87 -0.70
C LYS A 50 -12.55 6.21 0.20
N MET A 51 -11.31 6.66 0.14
CA MET A 51 -10.22 6.15 0.97
C MET A 51 -10.27 6.62 2.43
N SER A 52 -10.93 7.75 2.71
CA SER A 52 -11.17 8.21 4.08
C SER A 52 -12.10 7.30 4.89
N GLY A 53 -12.85 6.42 4.20
CA GLY A 53 -13.81 5.50 4.79
C GLY A 53 -13.21 4.14 5.21
N SER A 54 -13.98 3.07 4.98
CA SER A 54 -13.59 1.69 5.32
C SER A 54 -12.79 0.98 4.22
N ALA A 55 -12.52 1.67 3.10
CA ALA A 55 -11.80 1.13 1.97
C ALA A 55 -10.38 0.72 2.37
N LYS A 56 -10.02 -0.52 2.08
CA LYS A 56 -8.68 -1.06 2.36
C LYS A 56 -7.86 -1.30 1.10
N THR A 57 -8.52 -1.34 -0.06
CA THR A 57 -7.89 -1.77 -1.28
C THR A 57 -8.39 -0.94 -2.44
N VAL A 58 -7.45 -0.34 -3.17
CA VAL A 58 -7.69 0.31 -4.46
C VAL A 58 -7.07 -0.59 -5.53
N VAL A 59 -7.85 -0.94 -6.54
CA VAL A 59 -7.40 -1.74 -7.67
C VAL A 59 -7.42 -0.91 -8.93
N PHE A 60 -6.34 -0.98 -9.69
CA PHE A 60 -6.16 -0.24 -10.93
C PHE A 60 -6.10 -1.21 -12.11
N THR A 61 -6.89 -0.94 -13.16
CA THR A 61 -6.92 -1.73 -14.40
C THR A 61 -6.69 -0.84 -15.62
N LEU A 62 -6.20 -1.42 -16.71
CA LEU A 62 -6.00 -0.72 -18.00
C LEU A 62 -7.20 -0.83 -18.94
N SER A 63 -8.18 -1.64 -18.57
CA SER A 63 -9.45 -1.83 -19.27
C SER A 63 -10.58 -1.58 -18.27
N PRO A 64 -11.80 -1.27 -18.74
CA PRO A 64 -12.97 -1.18 -17.88
C PRO A 64 -13.10 -2.42 -16.98
N PRO A 65 -13.25 -2.25 -15.66
CA PRO A 65 -13.23 -3.36 -14.72
C PRO A 65 -14.50 -4.20 -14.81
N VAL A 66 -14.36 -5.51 -14.67
CA VAL A 66 -15.50 -6.43 -14.53
C VAL A 66 -15.96 -6.42 -13.06
N LEU A 67 -17.10 -5.78 -12.81
CA LEU A 67 -17.66 -5.60 -11.45
C LEU A 67 -18.71 -6.64 -11.06
N GLU A 68 -19.29 -7.37 -12.04
CA GLU A 68 -20.33 -8.39 -11.82
C GLU A 68 -19.74 -9.70 -11.24
N VAL A 69 -19.21 -9.63 -10.02
CA VAL A 69 -18.52 -10.73 -9.32
C VAL A 69 -18.99 -10.83 -7.87
N LYS A 70 -18.81 -11.99 -7.25
CA LYS A 70 -19.35 -12.27 -5.90
C LYS A 70 -18.30 -12.25 -4.78
N SER A 71 -17.02 -12.18 -5.13
CA SER A 71 -15.91 -12.20 -4.16
C SER A 71 -14.66 -11.53 -4.71
N GLY A 72 -13.74 -11.16 -3.82
CA GLY A 72 -12.45 -10.59 -4.21
C GLY A 72 -11.62 -11.53 -5.10
N GLY A 73 -11.68 -12.84 -4.85
CA GLY A 73 -11.01 -13.83 -5.71
C GLY A 73 -11.54 -13.79 -7.14
N GLN A 74 -12.88 -13.84 -7.30
CA GLN A 74 -13.52 -13.72 -8.62
C GLN A 74 -13.21 -12.37 -9.29
N PHE A 75 -13.13 -11.29 -8.51
CA PHE A 75 -12.74 -9.98 -9.02
C PHE A 75 -11.34 -10.00 -9.63
N PHE A 76 -10.34 -10.54 -8.94
CA PHE A 76 -8.97 -10.59 -9.46
C PHE A 76 -8.82 -11.57 -10.63
N ASP A 77 -9.58 -12.67 -10.65
CA ASP A 77 -9.63 -13.61 -11.78
C ASP A 77 -10.21 -12.94 -13.04
N ALA A 78 -11.25 -12.13 -12.87
CA ALA A 78 -11.91 -11.40 -13.97
C ALA A 78 -11.11 -10.16 -14.43
N ASN A 79 -10.21 -9.64 -13.59
CA ASN A 79 -9.42 -8.44 -13.85
C ASN A 79 -7.89 -8.74 -13.74
N PRO A 80 -7.36 -9.63 -14.61
CA PRO A 80 -5.98 -10.07 -14.53
C PRO A 80 -4.98 -8.94 -14.83
N GLY A 81 -3.82 -8.98 -14.15
CA GLY A 81 -2.78 -7.98 -14.35
C GLY A 81 -3.10 -6.61 -13.75
N SER A 82 -4.14 -6.51 -12.93
CA SER A 82 -4.42 -5.34 -12.11
C SER A 82 -3.23 -4.97 -11.21
N LEU A 83 -3.11 -3.67 -10.92
CA LEU A 83 -2.20 -3.15 -9.90
C LEU A 83 -3.04 -2.89 -8.64
N VAL A 84 -2.62 -3.44 -7.51
CA VAL A 84 -3.38 -3.45 -6.26
C VAL A 84 -2.63 -2.65 -5.22
N LEU A 85 -3.27 -1.63 -4.67
CA LEU A 85 -2.81 -0.88 -3.51
C LEU A 85 -3.63 -1.29 -2.30
N GLU A 86 -3.03 -2.03 -1.37
CA GLU A 86 -3.60 -2.28 -0.04
C GLU A 86 -3.10 -1.23 0.93
N VAL A 87 -4.02 -0.57 1.61
CA VAL A 87 -3.76 0.60 2.45
C VAL A 87 -3.70 0.16 3.90
N GLY A 88 -2.54 0.35 4.51
CA GLY A 88 -2.33 0.14 5.94
C GLY A 88 -3.13 1.15 6.77
N ARG A 89 -3.75 0.69 7.85
CA ARG A 89 -4.56 1.54 8.72
C ARG A 89 -3.71 2.29 9.73
N LEU A 90 -4.13 3.52 9.98
CA LEU A 90 -3.67 4.29 11.13
C LEU A 90 -4.64 4.08 12.29
N HIS A 91 -4.12 3.60 13.40
CA HIS A 91 -4.77 3.55 14.71
C HIS A 91 -4.08 4.54 15.64
N GLU A 92 -4.63 4.77 16.84
CA GLU A 92 -4.12 5.78 17.79
C GLU A 92 -2.61 5.70 18.06
N ARG A 93 -2.03 4.50 18.05
CA ARG A 93 -0.61 4.26 18.37
C ARG A 93 0.12 3.40 17.34
N GLN A 94 -0.52 3.09 16.22
CA GLN A 94 0.03 2.15 15.26
C GLN A 94 -0.29 2.55 13.83
N LEU A 95 0.69 2.43 12.94
CA LEU A 95 0.49 2.47 11.49
C LEU A 95 0.77 1.08 10.92
N GLU A 96 -0.22 0.50 10.23
CA GLU A 96 -0.07 -0.78 9.54
C GLU A 96 0.67 -0.63 8.20
N GLU A 97 1.18 -1.75 7.68
CA GLU A 97 1.86 -1.82 6.40
C GLU A 97 0.87 -1.68 5.24
N SER A 98 1.29 -0.94 4.23
CA SER A 98 0.64 -0.86 2.91
C SER A 98 1.42 -1.70 1.91
N SER A 99 0.74 -2.18 0.87
CA SER A 99 1.34 -2.98 -0.19
C SER A 99 0.92 -2.47 -1.56
N LEU A 100 1.86 -2.48 -2.51
CA LEU A 100 1.58 -2.22 -3.93
C LEU A 100 2.08 -3.41 -4.74
N GLY A 101 1.17 -4.10 -5.44
CA GLY A 101 1.53 -5.31 -6.17
C GLY A 101 0.73 -5.57 -7.44
N THR A 102 1.31 -6.36 -8.33
CA THR A 102 0.66 -6.86 -9.55
C THR A 102 1.23 -8.22 -9.93
N THR A 103 0.41 -9.08 -10.53
CA THR A 103 0.84 -10.36 -11.10
C THR A 103 1.45 -10.22 -12.50
N GLN A 104 1.21 -9.10 -13.18
CA GLN A 104 1.70 -8.85 -14.54
C GLN A 104 2.26 -7.44 -14.68
N VAL A 105 3.59 -7.31 -14.59
CA VAL A 105 4.26 -6.00 -14.73
C VAL A 105 4.24 -5.55 -16.20
N VAL A 106 3.42 -4.52 -16.46
CA VAL A 106 3.42 -3.75 -17.72
C VAL A 106 4.22 -2.45 -17.57
N PRO A 107 4.61 -1.76 -18.66
CA PRO A 107 5.39 -0.52 -18.59
C PRO A 107 4.76 0.55 -17.70
N LEU A 108 3.43 0.72 -17.75
CA LEU A 108 2.73 1.72 -16.93
C LEU A 108 2.84 1.41 -15.42
N TRP A 109 2.57 0.16 -15.01
CA TRP A 109 2.75 -0.29 -13.62
C TRP A 109 4.18 -0.13 -13.13
N ARG A 110 5.18 -0.42 -13.98
CA ARG A 110 6.58 -0.17 -13.64
C ARG A 110 6.85 1.31 -13.36
N GLY A 111 6.21 2.21 -14.10
CA GLY A 111 6.25 3.65 -13.87
C GLY A 111 5.77 4.04 -12.46
N PHE A 112 4.58 3.57 -12.07
CA PHE A 112 4.01 3.87 -10.74
C PHE A 112 4.79 3.21 -9.60
N ILE A 113 5.23 1.97 -9.75
CA ILE A 113 6.11 1.30 -8.77
C ILE A 113 7.41 2.10 -8.60
N SER A 114 8.00 2.58 -9.70
CA SER A 114 9.21 3.40 -9.65
C SER A 114 8.96 4.75 -8.99
N TYR A 115 7.80 5.36 -9.22
CA TYR A 115 7.38 6.58 -8.55
C TYR A 115 7.28 6.39 -7.04
N LEU A 116 6.59 5.35 -6.57
CA LEU A 116 6.52 4.99 -5.14
C LEU A 116 7.92 4.81 -4.54
N LYS A 117 8.79 4.08 -5.24
CA LYS A 117 10.16 3.80 -4.77
C LYS A 117 11.04 5.05 -4.65
N ARG A 118 10.75 6.12 -5.41
CA ARG A 118 11.47 7.42 -5.31
C ARG A 118 10.96 8.29 -4.16
N ARG A 119 9.71 8.11 -3.73
CA ARG A 119 9.11 8.85 -2.61
C ARG A 119 9.20 8.11 -1.27
N THR A 120 9.88 6.98 -1.25
CA THR A 120 10.09 6.16 -0.05
C THR A 120 11.56 5.79 0.08
N VAL A 121 12.01 5.61 1.32
CA VAL A 121 13.36 5.15 1.65
C VAL A 121 13.34 3.63 1.81
N ALA A 122 14.31 2.94 1.20
CA ALA A 122 14.45 1.49 1.35
C ALA A 122 15.25 1.13 2.62
N GLY A 123 14.88 0.03 3.26
CA GLY A 123 15.49 -0.46 4.48
C GLY A 123 14.69 -0.11 5.71
N ALA A 124 14.48 -1.11 6.56
CA ALA A 124 13.97 -0.95 7.92
C ALA A 124 14.58 -2.00 8.84
N ILE A 125 14.62 -1.71 10.14
CA ILE A 125 14.95 -2.71 11.15
C ILE A 125 13.64 -3.17 11.78
N GLY A 126 13.31 -4.45 11.57
CA GLY A 126 12.21 -5.09 12.28
C GLY A 126 12.72 -5.61 13.62
N ARG A 127 11.96 -5.36 14.69
CA ARG A 127 12.26 -5.84 16.04
C ARG A 127 11.06 -6.62 16.58
N ASN A 128 11.33 -7.80 17.13
CA ASN A 128 10.34 -8.58 17.85
C ASN A 128 10.18 -8.02 19.26
N GLU A 129 8.98 -7.59 19.62
CA GLU A 129 8.66 -6.97 20.90
C GLU A 129 8.80 -7.92 22.09
N GLN A 130 8.59 -9.22 21.87
CA GLN A 130 8.63 -10.23 22.93
C GLN A 130 10.05 -10.71 23.21
N THR A 131 10.87 -10.86 22.16
CA THR A 131 12.21 -11.47 22.28
C THR A 131 13.35 -10.46 22.18
N GLY A 132 13.08 -9.24 21.70
CA GLY A 132 14.10 -8.23 21.38
C GLY A 132 14.92 -8.54 20.13
N ALA A 133 14.69 -9.68 19.47
CA ALA A 133 15.39 -10.06 18.25
C ALA A 133 15.18 -9.02 17.15
N SER A 134 16.21 -8.75 16.36
CA SER A 134 16.14 -7.77 15.27
C SER A 134 16.63 -8.36 13.95
N ALA A 135 16.04 -7.89 12.85
CA ALA A 135 16.42 -8.27 11.50
C ALA A 135 16.35 -7.06 10.56
N SER A 136 17.25 -7.03 9.58
CA SER A 136 17.28 -6.01 8.54
C SER A 136 16.35 -6.39 7.39
N TYR A 137 15.38 -5.53 7.08
CA TYR A 137 14.45 -5.67 5.96
C TYR A 137 14.83 -4.71 4.83
N ARG A 138 15.82 -5.11 4.01
CA ARG A 138 16.40 -4.24 2.96
C ARG A 138 15.40 -3.79 1.90
N SER A 139 14.38 -4.61 1.64
CA SER A 139 13.37 -4.37 0.60
C SER A 139 12.18 -3.56 1.09
N HIS A 140 11.97 -3.51 2.41
CA HIS A 140 10.86 -2.78 3.03
C HIS A 140 11.09 -1.29 2.89
N ARG A 141 10.03 -0.51 2.72
CA ARG A 141 10.16 0.93 2.50
C ARG A 141 9.38 1.77 3.50
N LEU A 142 9.89 2.96 3.79
CA LEU A 142 9.26 3.92 4.68
C LEU A 142 9.11 5.25 3.93
N SER A 143 7.90 5.79 3.92
CA SER A 143 7.66 7.16 3.47
C SER A 143 8.17 8.19 4.50
N PRO A 144 8.36 9.46 4.11
CA PRO A 144 8.67 10.53 5.05
C PRO A 144 7.66 10.64 6.19
N GLY A 145 6.36 10.58 5.90
CA GLY A 145 5.32 10.66 6.91
C GLY A 145 5.36 9.49 7.90
N ALA A 146 5.62 8.26 7.44
CA ALA A 146 5.79 7.11 8.33
C ALA A 146 7.03 7.23 9.24
N ILE A 147 8.14 7.77 8.72
CA ILE A 147 9.33 8.06 9.53
C ILE A 147 9.01 9.08 10.62
N ASP A 148 8.30 10.15 10.27
CA ASP A 148 7.92 11.19 11.23
C ASP A 148 6.92 10.68 12.27
N PHE A 149 6.00 9.81 11.87
CA PHE A 149 5.10 9.10 12.80
C PHE A 149 5.90 8.25 13.78
N SER A 150 6.89 7.49 13.30
CA SER A 150 7.77 6.68 14.15
C SER A 150 8.53 7.53 15.17
N LYS A 151 9.08 8.68 14.76
CA LYS A 151 9.74 9.65 15.66
C LYS A 151 8.80 10.19 16.75
N LYS A 152 7.50 10.27 16.46
CA LYS A 152 6.45 10.69 17.41
C LYS A 152 5.93 9.55 18.29
N GLY A 153 6.52 8.35 18.19
CA GLY A 153 6.16 7.19 18.99
C GLY A 153 5.01 6.34 18.41
N ILE A 154 4.58 6.60 17.16
CA ILE A 154 3.65 5.70 16.47
C ILE A 154 4.42 4.45 16.03
N VAL A 155 3.91 3.28 16.41
CA VAL A 155 4.55 2.00 16.10
C VAL A 155 4.20 1.58 14.68
N LEU A 156 5.21 1.32 13.85
CA LEU A 156 5.02 0.80 12.49
C LEU A 156 4.94 -0.72 12.55
N ARG A 157 3.88 -1.37 12.08
CA ARG A 157 3.73 -2.83 12.11
C ARG A 157 3.15 -3.37 10.81
N GLN A 158 3.39 -4.65 10.54
CA GLN A 158 2.80 -5.30 9.37
C GLN A 158 1.26 -5.31 9.42
N PHE A 159 0.69 -5.64 10.58
CA PHE A 159 -0.75 -5.69 10.84
C PHE A 159 -1.03 -5.58 12.34
N ILE A 160 -2.28 -5.40 12.74
CA ILE A 160 -2.68 -5.32 14.16
C ILE A 160 -2.30 -6.59 14.94
N GLY A 161 -1.58 -6.42 16.06
CA GLY A 161 -1.12 -7.54 16.88
C GLY A 161 0.11 -8.28 16.35
N SER A 162 0.72 -7.87 15.23
CA SER A 162 2.02 -8.41 14.82
C SER A 162 3.07 -8.12 15.92
N PRO A 163 3.87 -9.11 16.37
CA PRO A 163 4.90 -8.88 17.38
C PRO A 163 6.11 -8.11 16.80
N ILE A 164 6.14 -7.90 15.49
CA ILE A 164 7.22 -7.20 14.79
C ILE A 164 6.82 -5.75 14.57
N TYR A 165 7.65 -4.84 15.04
CA TYR A 165 7.57 -3.43 14.68
C TYR A 165 8.79 -2.98 13.90
N PHE A 166 8.60 -1.98 13.05
CA PHE A 166 9.62 -1.43 12.17
C PHE A 166 10.08 -0.06 12.66
N GLY A 167 11.38 0.17 12.59
CA GLY A 167 11.97 1.50 12.72
C GLY A 167 12.85 1.82 11.50
N PRO A 168 13.19 3.10 11.29
CA PRO A 168 14.23 3.46 10.33
C PRO A 168 15.54 2.76 10.72
N VAL A 169 16.39 2.52 9.73
CA VAL A 169 17.79 2.19 10.00
C VAL A 169 18.37 3.42 10.71
N SER A 170 18.66 3.33 12.00
CA SER A 170 19.22 4.46 12.76
C SER A 170 20.59 4.82 12.18
N ASP A 171 20.87 6.11 12.06
CA ASP A 171 22.18 6.64 11.64
C ASP A 171 23.31 6.36 12.66
N GLU A 172 23.07 5.55 13.70
CA GLU A 172 24.00 5.22 14.78
C GLU A 172 25.17 4.29 14.36
N ALA A 173 25.57 4.34 13.09
CA ALA A 173 26.77 3.67 12.59
C ALA A 173 27.62 4.61 11.71
N SER A 174 27.72 5.90 12.08
CA SER A 174 28.70 6.84 11.54
C SER A 174 29.66 7.32 12.63
#